data_AF-U2T6K4-F1
#
_entry.id   AF-U2T6K4-F1
#
_cell.length_a   1.000
_cell.length_b   1.000
_cell.length_c   1.000
_cell.angle_alpha   90.00
_cell.angle_beta   90.00
_cell.angle_gamma   90.00
#
_symmetry.space_group_name_H-M   'P 1'
#
loop_
_entity.id
_entity.type
_entity.pdbx_description
1 polymer ?
#
loop_
_entity_poly.entity_id
_entity_poly.type
_entity_poly.pdbx_seq_one_letter_code
_entity_poly.pdbx_strand_id
1 'polypeptide(L)'
;TLAAAADALRTVPGVGQWTAAETLQRSHAHPDLVSVGDYHLAHYVGEALIGRRVDDDGMLELLEPWTGHRQRVVRLILASGFRFERRGPRMTVQDHRWH
;
A
#
# COMPACT_ATOMS: atom_id res chain seq x y z
N THR A 1 7.47 9.91 -18.54
CA THR A 1 8.05 8.79 -17.77
C THR A 1 7.00 8.28 -16.79
N LEU A 2 7.20 7.12 -16.16
CA LEU A 2 6.27 6.60 -15.16
C LEU A 2 6.05 7.56 -13.98
N ALA A 3 7.11 8.27 -13.54
CA ALA A 3 7.01 9.31 -12.51
C ALA A 3 6.08 10.46 -12.94
N ALA A 4 6.26 10.99 -14.16
CA ALA A 4 5.41 12.07 -14.67
C ALA A 4 3.93 11.66 -14.82
N ALA A 5 3.64 10.37 -15.04
CA ALA A 5 2.28 9.87 -15.12
C ALA A 5 1.56 9.92 -13.76
N ALA A 6 2.27 9.67 -12.65
CA ALA A 6 1.70 9.75 -11.31
C ALA A 6 1.33 11.20 -10.96
N ASP A 7 2.19 12.16 -11.31
CA ASP A 7 1.92 13.58 -11.11
C ASP A 7 0.74 14.05 -11.96
N ALA A 8 0.67 13.63 -13.23
CA ALA A 8 -0.43 13.96 -14.12
C ALA A 8 -1.78 13.45 -13.58
N LEU A 9 -1.84 12.20 -13.08
CA LEU A 9 -3.07 11.64 -12.50
C LEU A 9 -3.54 12.45 -11.28
N ARG A 10 -2.62 12.91 -10.43
CA ARG A 10 -2.93 13.69 -9.22
C ARG A 10 -3.40 15.12 -9.50
N THR A 11 -3.38 15.58 -10.75
CA THR A 11 -4.01 16.86 -11.12
C THR A 11 -5.54 16.78 -11.17
N VAL A 12 -6.10 15.57 -11.25
CA VAL A 12 -7.55 15.35 -11.27
C VAL A 12 -8.11 15.46 -9.84
N PRO A 13 -9.11 16.31 -9.57
CA PRO A 13 -9.73 16.41 -8.25
C PRO A 13 -10.23 15.05 -7.75
N GLY A 14 -9.87 14.71 -6.51
CA GLY A 14 -10.22 13.42 -5.89
C GLY A 14 -9.22 12.29 -6.14
N VAL A 15 -8.19 12.49 -6.98
CA VAL A 15 -7.13 11.49 -7.22
C VAL A 15 -5.91 11.78 -6.34
N GLY A 16 -5.79 11.04 -5.23
CA GLY A 16 -4.65 11.12 -4.31
C GLY A 16 -3.49 10.19 -4.67
N GLN A 17 -2.45 10.19 -3.83
CA GLN A 17 -1.26 9.34 -4.00
C GLN A 17 -1.58 7.85 -4.10
N TRP A 18 -2.53 7.37 -3.28
CA TRP A 18 -2.97 5.97 -3.25
C TRP A 18 -3.64 5.58 -4.57
N THR A 19 -4.59 6.39 -5.05
CA THR A 19 -5.29 6.13 -6.31
C THR A 19 -4.33 6.14 -7.50
N ALA A 20 -3.39 7.09 -7.55
CA ALA A 20 -2.38 7.15 -8.60
C ALA A 20 -1.46 5.90 -8.59
N ALA A 21 -1.04 5.46 -7.40
CA ALA A 21 -0.28 4.23 -7.22
C ALA A 21 -1.07 3.02 -7.74
N GLU A 22 -2.24 2.75 -7.17
CA GLU A 22 -3.10 1.62 -7.53
C GLU A 22 -3.37 1.55 -9.05
N THR A 23 -3.57 2.71 -9.67
CA THR A 23 -3.81 2.84 -11.12
C THR A 23 -2.58 2.44 -11.92
N LEU A 24 -1.41 3.03 -11.65
CA LEU A 24 -0.21 2.82 -12.44
C LEU A 24 0.43 1.44 -12.23
N GLN A 25 0.25 0.85 -11.05
CA GLN A 25 0.66 -0.51 -10.77
C GLN A 25 -0.06 -1.54 -11.65
N ARG A 26 -1.37 -1.32 -11.91
CA ARG A 26 -2.21 -2.23 -12.70
C ARG A 26 -2.11 -1.97 -14.18
N SER A 27 -2.14 -0.70 -14.59
CA SER A 27 -2.17 -0.31 -16.00
C SER A 27 -0.78 -0.29 -16.66
N HIS A 28 0.26 0.14 -15.93
CA HIS A 28 1.60 0.36 -16.48
C HIS A 28 2.69 -0.46 -15.77
N ALA A 29 2.30 -1.36 -14.85
CA ALA A 29 3.21 -2.18 -14.06
C ALA A 29 4.32 -1.37 -13.36
N HIS A 30 3.99 -0.20 -12.82
CA HIS A 30 4.96 0.67 -12.14
C HIS A 30 5.73 -0.12 -11.05
N PRO A 31 7.07 -0.22 -11.12
CA PRO A 31 7.82 -1.17 -10.28
C PRO A 31 8.06 -0.67 -8.85
N ASP A 32 7.92 0.63 -8.61
CA ASP A 32 8.35 1.27 -7.36
C ASP A 32 7.28 2.10 -6.62
N LEU A 33 6.09 2.28 -7.20
CA LEU A 33 5.09 3.17 -6.63
C LEU A 33 4.23 2.36 -5.66
N VAL A 34 4.50 2.48 -4.36
CA VAL A 34 3.80 1.76 -3.28
C VAL A 34 2.48 2.46 -2.94
N SER A 35 1.43 1.71 -2.62
CA SER A 35 0.11 2.23 -2.26
C SER A 35 0.06 2.74 -0.82
N VAL A 36 0.86 3.77 -0.51
CA VAL A 36 0.87 4.44 0.80
C VAL A 36 -0.52 4.96 1.15
N GLY A 37 -0.99 4.70 2.36
CA GLY A 37 -2.35 5.00 2.82
C GLY A 37 -3.35 3.86 2.60
N ASP A 38 -2.91 2.72 2.05
CA ASP A 38 -3.71 1.50 2.05
C ASP A 38 -3.85 0.95 3.48
N TYR A 39 -5.09 0.72 3.91
CA TYR A 39 -5.42 0.37 5.28
C TYR A 39 -4.77 -0.93 5.79
N HIS A 40 -4.44 -1.86 4.90
CA HIS A 40 -3.89 -3.16 5.27
C HIS A 40 -2.45 -3.37 4.82
N LEU A 41 -1.98 -2.62 3.82
CA LEU A 41 -0.70 -2.90 3.18
C LEU A 41 0.48 -2.81 4.14
N ALA A 42 0.59 -1.74 4.93
CA ALA A 42 1.71 -1.55 5.85
C ALA A 42 1.76 -2.67 6.91
N HIS A 43 0.61 -3.04 7.48
CA HIS A 43 0.51 -4.18 8.39
C HIS A 43 0.94 -5.48 7.74
N TYR A 44 0.49 -5.74 6.51
CA TYR A 44 0.81 -6.95 5.76
C TYR A 44 2.32 -7.06 5.47
N VAL A 45 2.94 -5.97 5.01
CA VAL A 45 4.36 -5.92 4.69
C VAL A 45 5.21 -6.06 5.95
N GLY A 46 4.87 -5.34 7.02
CA GLY A 46 5.58 -5.45 8.30
C GLY A 46 5.53 -6.87 8.87
N GLU A 47 4.34 -7.48 8.93
CA GLU A 47 4.19 -8.84 9.42
C GLU A 47 4.95 -9.85 8.55
N ALA A 48 4.94 -9.68 7.22
CA ALA A 48 5.66 -10.57 6.31
C ALA A 48 7.19 -10.48 6.44
N LEU A 49 7.74 -9.28 6.62
CA LEU A 49 9.19 -9.06 6.61
C LEU A 49 9.84 -9.19 7.99
N ILE A 50 9.15 -8.74 9.03
CA ILE A 50 9.72 -8.66 10.39
C ILE A 50 8.81 -9.23 11.48
N GLY A 51 7.69 -9.87 11.12
CA GLY A 51 6.79 -10.54 12.06
C GLY A 51 5.96 -9.61 12.95
N ARG A 52 5.89 -8.31 12.65
CA ARG A 52 5.08 -7.34 13.40
C ARG A 52 4.54 -6.23 12.50
N ARG A 53 3.40 -5.66 12.88
CA ARG A 53 2.78 -4.54 12.16
C ARG A 53 3.64 -3.28 12.21
N VAL A 54 3.57 -2.51 11.12
CA VAL A 54 4.16 -1.17 10.99
C VAL A 54 3.13 -0.23 10.36
N ASP A 55 3.37 1.06 10.47
CA ASP A 55 2.65 2.10 9.73
C ASP A 55 3.27 2.33 8.34
N ASP A 56 2.75 3.31 7.61
CA ASP A 56 3.20 3.62 6.26
C ASP A 56 4.69 4.01 6.21
N ASP A 57 5.16 4.80 7.18
CA ASP A 57 6.56 5.22 7.24
C ASP A 57 7.47 4.02 7.51
N GLY A 58 7.13 3.18 8.50
CA GLY A 58 7.85 1.95 8.77
C GLY A 58 7.84 0.96 7.60
N MET A 59 6.74 0.89 6.83
CA MET A 59 6.69 0.10 5.60
C MET A 59 7.69 0.63 4.56
N LEU A 60 7.78 1.94 4.37
CA LEU A 60 8.71 2.54 3.40
C LEU A 60 10.16 2.34 3.81
N GLU A 61 10.48 2.43 5.10
CA GLU A 61 11.81 2.10 5.64
C GLU A 61 12.18 0.64 5.37
N LEU A 62 11.25 -0.30 5.63
CA LEU A 62 11.49 -1.72 5.36
C LEU A 62 11.72 -2.01 3.87
N LEU A 63 11.07 -1.26 2.99
CA LEU A 63 11.18 -1.44 1.54
C LEU A 63 12.36 -0.68 0.91
N GLU A 64 13.01 0.23 1.64
CA GLU A 64 14.11 1.09 1.16
C GLU A 64 15.25 0.33 0.42
N PRO A 65 15.68 -0.87 0.88
CA PRO A 65 16.71 -1.65 0.18
C PRO A 65 16.37 -2.03 -1.26
N TRP A 66 15.08 -1.99 -1.63
CA TRP A 66 14.60 -2.29 -2.98
C TRP A 66 14.09 -1.06 -3.72
N THR A 67 14.60 0.14 -3.42
CA THR A 67 14.27 1.38 -4.14
C THR A 67 14.39 1.17 -5.66
N GLY A 68 13.36 1.60 -6.41
CA GLY A 68 13.18 1.32 -7.84
C GLY A 68 12.35 0.05 -8.12
N HIS A 69 12.16 -0.81 -7.12
CA HIS A 69 11.48 -2.11 -7.20
C HIS A 69 10.55 -2.39 -6.01
N ARG A 70 10.24 -1.40 -5.15
CA ARG A 70 9.49 -1.60 -3.90
C ARG A 70 8.13 -2.24 -4.13
N GLN A 71 7.42 -1.81 -5.17
CA GLN A 71 6.13 -2.42 -5.51
C GLN A 71 6.27 -3.84 -6.05
N ARG A 72 7.37 -4.19 -6.70
CA ARG A 72 7.62 -5.59 -7.10
C ARG A 72 7.74 -6.49 -5.87
N VAL A 73 8.44 -6.02 -4.83
CA VAL A 73 8.55 -6.72 -3.54
C VAL A 73 7.16 -6.91 -2.94
N VAL A 74 6.36 -5.85 -2.85
CA VAL A 74 4.96 -5.93 -2.37
C VAL A 74 4.18 -7.01 -3.13
N ARG A 75 4.25 -7.02 -4.47
CA ARG A 75 3.55 -8.03 -5.29
C ARG A 75 4.07 -9.45 -5.04
N LEU A 76 5.36 -9.63 -4.83
CA LEU A 76 5.95 -10.93 -4.49
C LEU A 76 5.48 -11.40 -3.11
N ILE A 77 5.38 -10.51 -2.11
CA ILE A 77 4.84 -10.86 -0.79
C ILE A 77 3.37 -11.29 -0.92
N LEU A 78 2.56 -10.56 -1.70
CA LEU A 78 1.16 -10.95 -1.95
C LEU A 78 1.04 -12.30 -2.68
N ALA A 79 1.98 -12.60 -3.59
CA ALA A 79 2.01 -13.87 -4.31
C ALA A 79 2.62 -15.04 -3.51
N SER A 80 3.32 -14.76 -2.40
CA SER A 80 4.05 -15.77 -1.62
C SER A 80 3.14 -16.77 -0.88
N GLY A 81 1.85 -16.47 -0.76
CA GLY A 81 0.91 -17.25 0.05
C GLY A 81 0.97 -16.92 1.56
N PHE A 82 1.78 -15.94 1.96
CA PHE A 82 1.80 -15.40 3.33
C PHE A 82 0.40 -14.98 3.77
N ARG A 83 0.10 -15.18 5.07
CA ARG A 83 -1.17 -14.79 5.69
C ARG A 83 -0.86 -14.08 7.00
N PHE A 84 -1.12 -12.78 7.01
CA PHE A 84 -1.01 -11.95 8.21
C PHE A 84 -2.11 -12.28 9.24
N GLU A 85 -1.89 -11.92 10.49
CA GLU A 85 -2.84 -12.07 11.57
C GLU A 85 -4.12 -11.26 11.28
N ARG A 86 -5.19 -11.97 10.93
CA ARG A 86 -6.46 -11.36 10.50
C ARG A 86 -7.26 -10.74 11.65
N ARG A 87 -6.90 -11.02 12.90
CA ARG A 87 -7.65 -10.59 14.08
C ARG A 87 -7.02 -9.33 14.66
N GLY A 88 -7.75 -8.23 14.57
CA GLY A 88 -7.52 -7.02 15.36
C GLY A 88 -8.62 -6.84 16.42
N PRO A 89 -8.50 -5.83 17.29
CA PRO A 89 -9.60 -5.41 18.16
C PRO A 89 -10.87 -5.20 17.32
N ARG A 90 -12.01 -5.72 17.79
CA ARG A 90 -13.28 -5.56 17.07
C ARG A 90 -13.62 -4.07 16.99
N MET A 91 -13.78 -3.54 15.78
CA MET A 91 -14.29 -2.19 15.58
C MET A 91 -15.66 -2.09 16.25
N THR A 92 -15.87 -1.06 17.07
CA THR A 92 -17.19 -0.75 17.62
C THR A 92 -18.15 -0.50 16.45
N VAL A 93 -19.35 -1.06 16.53
CA VAL A 93 -20.39 -0.86 15.51
C VAL A 93 -20.64 0.64 15.38
N GLN A 94 -20.44 1.20 14.19
CA GLN A 94 -20.70 2.61 13.95
C GLN A 94 -22.22 2.83 14.02
N ASP A 95 -22.65 3.77 14.87
CA ASP A 95 -24.07 4.12 14.97
C ASP A 95 -24.46 5.01 13.79
N HIS A 96 -25.25 4.44 12.87
CA HIS A 96 -25.70 5.12 11.66
C HIS A 96 -27.10 5.74 11.76
N ARG A 97 -27.74 5.75 12.94
CA ARG A 97 -29.13 6.22 13.10
C ARG A 97 -29.32 7.72 12.87
N TRP A 98 -28.23 8.48 12.82
CA TRP A 98 -28.25 9.94 12.70
C TRP A 98 -27.36 10.47 11.56
N HIS A 99 -27.05 9.63 10.56
CA HIS A 99 -26.44 10.09 9.31
C HIS A 99 -27.49 10.58 8.31
#